data_AF-X0PA45-F1
#
_entry.id   AF-X0PA45-F1
#
_cell.length_a   1.000
_cell.length_b   1.000
_cell.length_c   1.000
_cell.angle_alpha   90.00
_cell.angle_beta   90.00
_cell.angle_gamma   90.00
#
_symmetry.space_group_name_H-M   'P 1'
#
loop_
_entity.id
_entity.type
_entity.pdbx_description
1 polymer ?
#
loop_
_entity_poly.entity_id
_entity_poly.type
_entity_poly.pdbx_seq_one_letter_code
_entity_poly.pdbx_strand_id
1 'polypeptide(L)'
;MRFLIEVYQGIREACGKAFPISLKLSLTDIDLAGFTEKTLTRVAKRMADLGIDMIEIAGDDYENSQIGFSGHAHLINRLVDVPIALSGGFRHISAMEEALGRQDADLIGICTPMAVMPDMPNRILNSTYRPVKLPLSTGSSKLDDKLKTLIMTSYCEEQVHRLAEGKPPKIYRNAWRSVLAEARLHGLNGLKPRRAQS
;
A
#
# COMPACT_ATOMS: atom_id res chain seq x y z
N MET A 1 18.47 13.95 4.46
CA MET A 1 18.36 12.55 4.91
C MET A 1 18.75 12.34 6.38
N ARG A 2 19.32 13.33 7.11
CA ARG A 2 19.72 13.16 8.52
C ARG A 2 18.64 12.55 9.41
N PHE A 3 17.44 13.15 9.40
CA PHE A 3 16.30 12.67 10.19
C PHE A 3 15.98 11.18 9.97
N LEU A 4 15.85 10.74 8.71
CA LEU A 4 15.60 9.33 8.38
C LEU A 4 16.71 8.40 8.90
N ILE A 5 17.97 8.80 8.75
CA ILE A 5 19.12 8.00 9.18
C ILE A 5 19.15 7.88 10.70
N GLU A 6 18.95 8.98 11.43
CA GLU A 6 18.93 9.00 12.90
C GLU A 6 17.78 8.14 13.44
N VAL A 7 16.59 8.22 12.83
CA VAL A 7 15.46 7.34 13.19
C VAL A 7 15.81 5.87 12.97
N TYR A 8 16.34 5.51 11.80
CA TYR A 8 16.72 4.13 11.51
C TYR A 8 17.79 3.61 12.47
N GLN A 9 18.84 4.40 12.71
CA GLN A 9 19.93 4.02 13.62
C GLN A 9 19.42 3.86 15.05
N GLY A 10 18.55 4.76 15.53
CA GLY A 10 17.95 4.65 16.85
C GLY A 10 17.08 3.39 17.00
N ILE A 11 16.26 3.07 15.99
CA ILE A 11 15.47 1.81 16.00
C ILE A 11 16.41 0.60 15.98
N ARG A 12 17.45 0.62 15.14
CA ARG A 12 18.42 -0.49 15.04
C ARG A 12 19.19 -0.70 16.34
N GLU A 13 19.61 0.38 17.01
CA GLU A 13 20.28 0.32 18.30
C GLU A 13 19.36 -0.25 19.38
N ALA A 14 18.10 0.19 19.42
CA ALA A 14 17.13 -0.26 20.42
C ALA A 14 16.67 -1.71 20.23
N CYS A 15 16.49 -2.17 18.99
CA CYS A 15 15.93 -3.49 18.68
C CYS A 15 16.99 -4.56 18.36
N GLY A 16 18.23 -4.17 18.08
CA GLY A 16 19.31 -5.07 17.69
C GLY A 16 19.22 -5.56 16.24
N LYS A 17 20.19 -6.39 15.83
CA LYS A 17 20.34 -6.86 14.42
C LYS A 17 19.30 -7.89 13.98
N ALA A 18 18.72 -8.65 14.90
CA ALA A 18 17.78 -9.71 14.57
C ALA A 18 16.35 -9.19 14.28
N PHE A 19 16.07 -7.93 14.61
CA PHE A 19 14.76 -7.33 14.40
C PHE A 19 14.67 -6.73 12.99
N PRO A 20 13.76 -7.18 12.11
CA PRO A 20 13.65 -6.65 10.75
C PRO A 20 13.09 -5.23 10.74
N ILE A 21 13.72 -4.34 9.99
CA ILE A 21 13.33 -2.95 9.78
C ILE A 21 13.21 -2.72 8.28
N SER A 22 12.03 -2.27 7.85
CA SER A 22 11.78 -1.88 6.46
C SER A 22 11.58 -0.38 6.31
N LEU A 23 11.90 0.14 5.12
CA LEU A 23 11.58 1.51 4.73
C LEU A 23 10.58 1.52 3.60
N LYS A 24 9.44 2.17 3.82
CA LYS A 24 8.43 2.39 2.79
C LYS A 24 8.66 3.74 2.10
N LEU A 25 8.82 3.71 0.79
CA LEU A 25 8.94 4.87 -0.09
C LEU A 25 7.75 4.94 -1.03
N SER A 26 7.28 6.14 -1.33
CA SER A 26 6.14 6.38 -2.20
C SER A 26 6.59 7.04 -3.51
N LEU A 27 6.31 6.41 -4.65
CA LEU A 27 6.57 6.95 -5.98
C LEU A 27 5.58 8.07 -6.34
N THR A 28 4.41 8.14 -5.68
CA THR A 28 3.49 9.28 -5.88
C THR A 28 4.01 10.58 -5.27
N ASP A 29 5.01 10.49 -4.39
CA ASP A 29 5.64 11.66 -3.79
C ASP A 29 6.73 12.23 -4.70
N ILE A 30 7.00 11.58 -5.86
CA ILE A 30 7.93 12.12 -6.83
C ILE A 30 7.35 13.38 -7.45
N ASP A 31 8.04 14.49 -7.27
CA ASP A 31 7.73 15.77 -7.90
C ASP A 31 8.97 16.39 -8.55
N LEU A 32 8.73 17.28 -9.52
CA LEU A 32 9.81 17.97 -10.22
C LEU A 32 10.47 19.07 -9.38
N ALA A 33 9.82 19.50 -8.29
CA ALA A 33 10.23 20.65 -7.50
C ALA A 33 11.06 20.29 -6.25
N GLY A 34 11.09 19.03 -5.84
CA GLY A 34 11.70 18.58 -4.59
C GLY A 34 12.17 17.13 -4.61
N PHE A 35 11.25 16.17 -4.46
CA PHE A 35 11.58 14.76 -4.31
C PHE A 35 11.65 14.06 -5.67
N THR A 36 12.80 14.16 -6.33
CA THR A 36 13.00 13.55 -7.65
C THR A 36 13.28 12.03 -7.59
N GLU A 37 13.18 11.33 -8.72
CA GLU A 37 13.65 9.93 -8.86
C GLU A 37 15.11 9.75 -8.40
N LYS A 38 15.97 10.73 -8.71
CA LYS A 38 17.37 10.75 -8.24
C LYS A 38 17.47 10.83 -6.72
N THR A 39 16.58 11.59 -6.09
CA THR A 39 16.48 11.67 -4.64
C THR A 39 16.04 10.34 -4.05
N LEU A 40 15.00 9.72 -4.62
CA LEU A 40 14.50 8.41 -4.20
C LEU A 40 15.58 7.32 -4.31
N THR A 41 16.28 7.26 -5.43
CA THR A 41 17.39 6.32 -5.65
C THR A 41 18.52 6.53 -4.65
N ARG A 42 18.86 7.78 -4.35
CA ARG A 42 19.88 8.12 -3.35
C ARG A 42 19.46 7.67 -1.95
N VAL A 43 18.19 7.83 -1.60
CA VAL A 43 17.64 7.35 -0.33
C VAL A 43 17.74 5.83 -0.26
N ALA A 44 17.26 5.11 -1.28
CA ALA A 44 17.31 3.65 -1.32
C ALA A 44 18.74 3.12 -1.13
N LYS A 45 19.71 3.62 -1.92
CA LYS A 45 21.13 3.25 -1.79
C LYS A 45 21.69 3.53 -0.41
N ARG A 46 21.47 4.73 0.12
CA ARG A 46 22.01 5.07 1.45
C ARG A 46 21.44 4.17 2.54
N MET A 47 20.17 3.81 2.46
CA MET A 47 19.55 2.94 3.47
C MET A 47 20.02 1.50 3.32
N ALA A 48 20.23 1.02 2.09
CA ALA A 48 20.88 -0.26 1.82
C ALA A 48 22.31 -0.30 2.39
N ASP A 49 23.13 0.74 2.16
CA ASP A 49 24.50 0.84 2.73
C ASP A 49 24.51 0.80 4.27
N LEU A 50 23.44 1.29 4.91
CA LEU A 50 23.26 1.28 6.36
C LEU A 50 22.71 -0.06 6.89
N GLY A 51 22.44 -1.02 6.00
CA GLY A 51 22.00 -2.37 6.33
C GLY A 51 20.51 -2.46 6.68
N ILE A 52 19.65 -1.66 6.03
CA ILE A 52 18.21 -1.86 6.15
C ILE A 52 17.80 -3.23 5.59
N ASP A 53 16.79 -3.88 6.18
CA ASP A 53 16.47 -5.27 5.85
C ASP A 53 15.57 -5.41 4.61
N MET A 54 14.78 -4.37 4.30
CA MET A 54 13.88 -4.37 3.14
C MET A 54 13.47 -2.94 2.77
N ILE A 55 13.25 -2.68 1.49
CA ILE A 55 12.63 -1.45 1.02
C ILE A 55 11.28 -1.79 0.38
N GLU A 56 10.21 -1.14 0.83
CA GLU A 56 8.90 -1.23 0.21
C GLU A 56 8.68 -0.03 -0.72
N ILE A 57 8.45 -0.29 -1.99
CA ILE A 57 8.08 0.73 -2.97
C ILE A 57 6.56 0.70 -3.16
N ALA A 58 5.91 1.78 -2.72
CA ALA A 58 4.50 2.03 -2.94
C ALA A 58 4.30 3.06 -4.05
N GLY A 59 3.21 2.95 -4.79
CA GLY A 59 2.90 3.87 -5.88
C GLY A 59 1.43 3.87 -6.23
N ASP A 60 1.14 3.95 -7.52
CA ASP A 60 -0.23 3.85 -8.02
C ASP A 60 -0.67 2.38 -8.18
N ASP A 61 -1.69 2.14 -8.98
CA ASP A 61 -2.21 0.80 -9.23
C ASP A 61 -1.30 0.09 -10.24
N TYR A 62 -0.50 -0.91 -9.81
CA TYR A 62 0.45 -1.62 -10.68
C TYR A 62 -0.21 -2.16 -11.95
N GLU A 63 -1.42 -2.71 -11.83
CA GLU A 63 -2.15 -3.29 -12.95
C GLU A 63 -2.72 -2.22 -13.90
N ASN A 64 -2.85 -0.98 -13.45
CA ASN A 64 -3.44 0.13 -14.20
C ASN A 64 -2.57 1.40 -14.09
N SER A 65 -1.25 1.22 -14.06
CA SER A 65 -0.32 2.29 -13.70
C SER A 65 -0.31 3.38 -14.76
N GLN A 66 -0.46 4.63 -14.34
CA GLN A 66 -0.34 5.80 -15.22
C GLN A 66 1.05 6.43 -15.15
N ILE A 67 1.86 6.09 -14.13
CA ILE A 67 3.16 6.70 -13.87
C ILE A 67 4.35 5.78 -14.14
N GLY A 68 4.13 4.58 -14.69
CA GLY A 68 5.21 3.63 -14.98
C GLY A 68 5.81 3.01 -13.71
N PHE A 69 4.94 2.56 -12.80
CA PHE A 69 5.31 2.04 -11.47
C PHE A 69 6.29 0.85 -11.53
N SER A 70 6.06 -0.10 -12.44
CA SER A 70 6.96 -1.25 -12.68
C SER A 70 8.39 -0.81 -13.04
N GLY A 71 8.55 0.17 -13.93
CA GLY A 71 9.88 0.61 -14.40
C GLY A 71 10.75 1.23 -13.30
N HIS A 72 10.15 2.04 -12.42
CA HIS A 72 10.86 2.64 -11.30
C HIS A 72 11.23 1.61 -10.23
N ALA A 73 10.30 0.70 -9.91
CA ALA A 73 10.55 -0.36 -8.96
C ALA A 73 11.66 -1.31 -9.44
N HIS A 74 11.63 -1.68 -10.73
CA HIS A 74 12.68 -2.45 -11.37
C HIS A 74 14.05 -1.76 -11.26
N LEU A 75 14.12 -0.46 -11.56
CA LEU A 75 15.36 0.30 -11.44
C LEU A 75 15.91 0.27 -10.02
N ILE A 76 15.06 0.45 -9.01
CA ILE A 76 15.48 0.43 -7.60
C ILE A 76 15.98 -0.97 -7.21
N ASN A 77 15.24 -2.03 -7.58
CA ASN A 77 15.62 -3.41 -7.31
C ASN A 77 17.03 -3.72 -7.86
N ARG A 78 17.33 -3.30 -9.08
CA ARG A 78 18.65 -3.50 -9.69
C ARG A 78 19.77 -2.65 -9.09
N LEU A 79 19.46 -1.66 -8.25
CA LEU A 79 20.43 -0.70 -7.72
C LEU A 79 20.86 -0.96 -6.28
N VAL A 80 20.19 -1.86 -5.56
CA VAL A 80 20.48 -2.19 -4.17
C VAL A 80 20.42 -3.70 -3.96
N ASP A 81 21.25 -4.22 -3.06
CA ASP A 81 21.28 -5.66 -2.73
C ASP A 81 20.29 -6.05 -1.61
N VAL A 82 19.35 -5.17 -1.27
CA VAL A 82 18.33 -5.41 -0.23
C VAL A 82 17.00 -5.82 -0.87
N PRO A 83 16.25 -6.76 -0.27
CA PRO A 83 14.95 -7.17 -0.79
C PRO A 83 13.99 -6.00 -1.02
N ILE A 84 13.31 -6.00 -2.17
CA ILE A 84 12.29 -5.02 -2.53
C ILE A 84 10.89 -5.62 -2.43
N ALA A 85 10.04 -4.99 -1.63
CA ALA A 85 8.60 -5.23 -1.65
C ALA A 85 7.90 -4.19 -2.55
N LEU A 86 6.92 -4.60 -3.34
CA LEU A 86 6.16 -3.71 -4.21
C LEU A 86 4.68 -3.73 -3.83
N SER A 87 4.13 -2.56 -3.55
CA SER A 87 2.76 -2.38 -3.07
C SER A 87 2.00 -1.38 -3.94
N GLY A 88 0.98 -1.85 -4.64
CA GLY A 88 0.11 -0.96 -5.41
C GLY A 88 -0.85 -1.71 -6.31
N GLY A 89 -2.14 -1.77 -5.95
CA GLY A 89 -3.18 -2.23 -6.86
C GLY A 89 -3.22 -3.73 -7.24
N PHE A 90 -2.32 -4.57 -6.75
CA PHE A 90 -2.34 -6.01 -7.06
C PHE A 90 -3.64 -6.69 -6.64
N ARG A 91 -4.30 -7.32 -7.61
CA ARG A 91 -5.54 -8.08 -7.48
C ARG A 91 -5.48 -9.40 -8.24
N HIS A 92 -4.68 -9.51 -9.29
CA HIS A 92 -4.59 -10.69 -10.14
C HIS A 92 -3.28 -11.42 -9.88
N ILE A 93 -3.35 -12.75 -9.73
CA ILE A 93 -2.17 -13.60 -9.54
C ILE A 93 -1.17 -13.40 -10.68
N SER A 94 -1.65 -13.30 -11.92
CA SER A 94 -0.80 -13.07 -13.10
C SER A 94 0.05 -11.80 -12.99
N ALA A 95 -0.49 -10.72 -12.42
CA ALA A 95 0.26 -9.48 -12.23
C ALA A 95 1.32 -9.63 -11.12
N MET A 96 1.01 -10.38 -10.07
CA MET A 96 1.96 -10.70 -9.00
C MET A 96 3.11 -11.55 -9.54
N GLU A 97 2.79 -12.60 -10.31
CA GLU A 97 3.77 -13.48 -10.96
C GLU A 97 4.62 -12.71 -11.98
N GLU A 98 4.02 -11.79 -12.75
CA GLU A 98 4.77 -10.94 -13.67
C GLU A 98 5.78 -10.05 -12.92
N ALA A 99 5.35 -9.35 -11.87
CA ALA A 99 6.24 -8.49 -11.09
C ALA A 99 7.43 -9.25 -10.48
N LEU A 100 7.18 -10.45 -9.95
CA LEU A 100 8.22 -11.33 -9.41
C LEU A 100 9.13 -11.87 -10.53
N GLY A 101 8.55 -12.33 -11.64
CA GLY A 101 9.27 -12.92 -12.76
C GLY A 101 10.16 -11.94 -13.51
N ARG A 102 9.78 -10.65 -13.54
CA ARG A 102 10.58 -9.57 -14.13
C ARG A 102 11.64 -9.01 -13.19
N GLN A 103 11.69 -9.49 -11.95
CA GLN A 103 12.53 -8.95 -10.88
C GLN A 103 12.24 -7.48 -10.58
N ASP A 104 10.97 -7.08 -10.69
CA ASP A 104 10.51 -5.76 -10.25
C ASP A 104 10.38 -5.70 -8.73
N ALA A 105 10.17 -6.87 -8.10
CA ALA A 105 10.04 -7.05 -6.66
C ALA A 105 10.49 -8.46 -6.24
N ASP A 106 10.89 -8.60 -4.99
CA ASP A 106 11.10 -9.88 -4.30
C ASP A 106 9.86 -10.29 -3.50
N LEU A 107 9.05 -9.30 -3.08
CA LEU A 107 7.81 -9.50 -2.34
C LEU A 107 6.68 -8.63 -2.91
N ILE A 108 5.46 -9.14 -2.83
CA ILE A 108 4.25 -8.41 -3.22
C ILE A 108 3.48 -7.99 -1.97
N GLY A 109 3.29 -6.68 -1.79
CA GLY A 109 2.47 -6.13 -0.74
C GLY A 109 1.00 -6.03 -1.14
N ILE A 110 0.12 -6.60 -0.32
CA ILE A 110 -1.34 -6.59 -0.51
C ILE A 110 -1.99 -5.88 0.67
N CYS A 111 -2.91 -4.95 0.40
CA CYS A 111 -3.62 -4.20 1.43
C CYS A 111 -5.15 -4.32 1.26
N THR A 112 -5.76 -3.59 0.32
CA THR A 112 -7.22 -3.49 0.18
C THR A 112 -7.95 -4.85 0.03
N PRO A 113 -7.47 -5.83 -0.77
CA PRO A 113 -8.12 -7.14 -0.84
C PRO A 113 -8.16 -7.88 0.51
N MET A 114 -7.11 -7.76 1.33
CA MET A 114 -7.03 -8.45 2.63
C MET A 114 -8.02 -7.90 3.65
N ALA A 115 -8.46 -6.65 3.52
CA ALA A 115 -9.51 -6.09 4.38
C ALA A 115 -10.84 -6.86 4.24
N VAL A 116 -11.13 -7.42 3.07
CA VAL A 116 -12.36 -8.20 2.82
C VAL A 116 -12.14 -9.70 2.67
N MET A 117 -10.91 -10.13 2.46
CA MET A 117 -10.51 -11.52 2.25
C MET A 117 -9.21 -11.79 3.03
N PRO A 118 -9.26 -11.87 4.37
CA PRO A 118 -8.06 -12.07 5.20
C PRO A 118 -7.38 -13.42 4.94
N ASP A 119 -8.12 -14.40 4.44
CA ASP A 119 -7.63 -15.73 4.03
C ASP A 119 -7.13 -15.76 2.57
N MET A 120 -6.97 -14.61 1.92
CA MET A 120 -6.49 -14.49 0.53
C MET A 120 -5.20 -15.29 0.26
N PRO A 121 -4.14 -15.25 1.10
CA PRO A 121 -2.94 -16.05 0.87
C PRO A 121 -3.23 -17.56 0.77
N ASN A 122 -4.05 -18.08 1.68
CA ASN A 122 -4.45 -19.49 1.66
C ASN A 122 -5.26 -19.83 0.40
N ARG A 123 -6.10 -18.91 -0.07
CA ARG A 123 -6.86 -19.11 -1.31
C ARG A 123 -5.96 -19.11 -2.55
N ILE A 124 -4.91 -18.29 -2.57
CA ILE A 124 -3.91 -18.30 -3.65
C ILE A 124 -3.19 -19.64 -3.66
N LEU A 125 -2.66 -20.08 -2.52
CA LEU A 125 -1.93 -21.35 -2.40
C LEU A 125 -2.80 -22.57 -2.77
N ASN A 126 -4.09 -22.53 -2.45
CA ASN A 126 -5.03 -23.59 -2.79
C ASN A 126 -5.69 -23.40 -4.17
N SER A 127 -5.26 -22.43 -4.98
CA SER A 127 -5.84 -22.14 -6.31
C SER A 127 -7.35 -21.84 -6.31
N THR A 128 -7.91 -21.36 -5.19
CA THR A 128 -9.32 -20.99 -5.04
C THR A 128 -9.55 -19.47 -5.04
N TYR A 129 -8.49 -18.68 -5.21
CA TYR A 129 -8.57 -17.23 -5.19
C TYR A 129 -9.32 -16.67 -6.40
N ARG A 130 -10.12 -15.63 -6.16
CA ARG A 130 -10.81 -14.83 -7.18
C ARG A 130 -10.61 -13.35 -6.85
N PRO A 131 -10.18 -12.51 -7.81
CA PRO A 131 -10.04 -11.08 -7.58
C PRO A 131 -11.36 -10.46 -7.10
N VAL A 132 -11.29 -9.66 -6.03
CA VAL A 132 -12.45 -8.96 -5.48
C VAL A 132 -12.44 -7.51 -5.95
N LYS A 133 -13.49 -7.12 -6.67
CA LYS A 133 -13.81 -5.71 -6.91
C LYS A 133 -14.80 -5.25 -5.85
N LEU A 134 -14.42 -4.24 -5.08
CA LEU A 134 -15.29 -3.69 -4.05
C LEU A 134 -16.51 -3.02 -4.69
N PRO A 135 -17.74 -3.45 -4.36
CA PRO A 135 -18.94 -3.08 -5.11
C PRO A 135 -19.59 -1.80 -4.55
N LEU A 136 -18.79 -0.85 -4.08
CA LEU A 136 -19.28 0.32 -3.36
C LEU A 136 -19.85 1.38 -4.31
N SER A 137 -21.06 1.83 -4.02
CA SER A 137 -21.71 2.94 -4.72
C SER A 137 -22.63 3.72 -3.77
N THR A 138 -22.67 5.04 -3.97
CA THR A 138 -23.61 6.00 -3.38
C THR A 138 -24.91 6.10 -4.17
N GLY A 139 -25.00 5.42 -5.34
CA GLY A 139 -26.09 5.55 -6.31
C GLY A 139 -25.85 6.63 -7.37
N SER A 140 -24.72 7.36 -7.31
CA SER A 140 -24.36 8.38 -8.29
C SER A 140 -22.88 8.28 -8.65
N SER A 141 -22.57 8.04 -9.93
CA SER A 141 -21.19 7.93 -10.42
C SER A 141 -20.36 9.17 -10.08
N LYS A 142 -20.93 10.37 -10.20
CA LYS A 142 -20.22 11.62 -9.89
C LYS A 142 -19.82 11.73 -8.42
N LEU A 143 -20.68 11.25 -7.52
CA LEU A 143 -20.37 11.22 -6.09
C LEU A 143 -19.38 10.12 -5.76
N ASP A 144 -19.52 8.95 -6.40
CA ASP A 144 -18.58 7.83 -6.25
C ASP A 144 -17.17 8.24 -6.65
N ASP A 145 -17.01 8.98 -7.75
CA ASP A 145 -15.71 9.50 -8.19
C ASP A 145 -15.16 10.56 -7.22
N LYS A 146 -16.00 11.53 -6.82
CA LYS A 146 -15.60 12.62 -5.91
C LYS A 146 -15.20 12.11 -4.51
N LEU A 147 -15.87 11.08 -4.02
CA LEU A 147 -15.69 10.54 -2.67
C LEU A 147 -14.94 9.21 -2.66
N LYS A 148 -14.38 8.77 -3.80
CA LYS A 148 -13.74 7.47 -3.99
C LYS A 148 -12.77 7.10 -2.86
N THR A 149 -11.84 8.01 -2.55
CA THR A 149 -10.83 7.80 -1.51
C THR A 149 -11.44 7.67 -0.11
N LEU A 150 -12.42 8.52 0.22
CA LEU A 150 -13.12 8.46 1.51
C LEU A 150 -13.89 7.15 1.64
N ILE A 151 -14.73 6.84 0.66
CA ILE A 151 -15.55 5.62 0.63
C ILE A 151 -14.66 4.38 0.80
N MET A 152 -13.56 4.31 0.05
CA MET A 152 -12.62 3.19 0.08
C MET A 152 -11.92 3.06 1.44
N THR A 153 -11.39 4.17 1.96
CA THR A 153 -10.66 4.20 3.23
C THR A 153 -11.58 3.80 4.38
N SER A 154 -12.74 4.44 4.47
CA SER A 154 -13.73 4.15 5.51
C SER A 154 -14.25 2.73 5.44
N TYR A 155 -14.45 2.19 4.23
CA TYR A 155 -14.87 0.81 4.08
C TYR A 155 -13.79 -0.15 4.57
N CYS A 156 -12.53 0.04 4.16
CA CYS A 156 -11.42 -0.79 4.61
C CYS A 156 -11.23 -0.70 6.12
N GLU A 157 -11.31 0.51 6.68
CA GLU A 157 -11.18 0.78 8.11
C GLU A 157 -12.27 0.07 8.92
N GLU A 158 -13.53 0.12 8.47
CA GLU A 158 -14.62 -0.66 9.06
C GLU A 158 -14.30 -2.17 9.04
N GLN A 159 -13.83 -2.70 7.90
CA GLN A 159 -13.53 -4.13 7.82
C GLN A 159 -12.36 -4.54 8.72
N VAL A 160 -11.30 -3.74 8.78
CA VAL A 160 -10.16 -4.00 9.67
C VAL A 160 -10.60 -3.94 11.13
N HIS A 161 -11.45 -2.98 11.51
CA HIS A 161 -12.01 -2.92 12.86
C HIS A 161 -12.83 -4.18 13.20
N ARG A 162 -13.64 -4.66 12.26
CA ARG A 162 -14.39 -5.91 12.43
C ARG A 162 -13.45 -7.11 12.63
N LEU A 163 -12.39 -7.20 11.83
CA LEU A 163 -11.40 -8.27 11.96
C LEU A 163 -10.68 -8.22 13.32
N ALA A 164 -10.33 -7.03 13.81
CA ALA A 164 -9.72 -6.83 15.12
C ALA A 164 -10.64 -7.30 16.27
N GLU A 165 -11.95 -7.20 16.10
CA GLU A 165 -12.95 -7.72 17.04
C GLU A 165 -13.26 -9.22 16.84
N GLY A 166 -12.54 -9.92 15.96
CA GLY A 166 -12.79 -11.33 15.63
C GLY A 166 -14.04 -11.57 14.78
N LYS A 167 -14.64 -10.51 14.21
CA LYS A 167 -15.82 -10.61 13.35
C LYS A 167 -15.40 -10.80 11.88
N PRO A 168 -16.13 -11.59 11.08
CA PRO A 168 -15.83 -11.71 9.66
C PRO A 168 -16.09 -10.40 8.91
N PRO A 169 -15.39 -10.16 7.79
CA PRO A 169 -15.70 -9.06 6.88
C PRO A 169 -17.16 -9.13 6.42
N LYS A 170 -17.80 -7.97 6.27
CA LYS A 170 -19.18 -7.83 5.81
C LYS A 170 -19.20 -7.03 4.51
N ILE A 171 -19.31 -7.75 3.39
CA ILE A 171 -19.37 -7.13 2.07
C ILE A 171 -20.76 -6.53 1.83
N TYR A 172 -20.80 -5.27 1.42
CA TYR A 172 -22.04 -4.58 1.02
C TYR A 172 -21.76 -3.57 -0.10
N ARG A 173 -22.84 -3.16 -0.78
CA ARG A 173 -22.76 -2.23 -1.93
C ARG A 173 -22.98 -0.76 -1.56
N ASN A 174 -23.82 -0.49 -0.55
CA ASN A 174 -24.19 0.89 -0.21
C ASN A 174 -23.02 1.61 0.49
N ALA A 175 -22.35 2.52 -0.24
CA ALA A 175 -21.20 3.28 0.25
C ALA A 175 -21.53 4.20 1.43
N TRP A 176 -22.78 4.64 1.58
CA TRP A 176 -23.18 5.44 2.74
C TRP A 176 -22.98 4.72 4.07
N ARG A 177 -22.99 3.39 4.07
CA ARG A 177 -22.71 2.61 5.28
C ARG A 177 -21.27 2.82 5.78
N SER A 178 -20.28 2.80 4.88
CA SER A 178 -18.89 3.03 5.32
C SER A 178 -18.69 4.47 5.79
N VAL A 179 -19.30 5.44 5.10
CA VAL A 179 -19.25 6.85 5.50
C VAL A 179 -19.87 7.07 6.89
N LEU A 180 -21.02 6.42 7.16
CA LEU A 180 -21.66 6.50 8.48
C LEU A 180 -20.86 5.75 9.56
N ALA A 181 -20.24 4.62 9.22
CA ALA A 181 -19.37 3.89 10.15
C ALA A 181 -18.14 4.74 10.54
N GLU A 182 -17.52 5.40 9.56
CA GLU A 182 -16.42 6.35 9.78
C GLU A 182 -16.82 7.48 10.73
N ALA A 183 -17.97 8.10 10.48
CA ALA A 183 -18.48 9.17 11.33
C ALA A 183 -18.78 8.69 12.76
N ARG A 184 -19.13 7.41 12.95
CA ARG A 184 -19.31 6.81 14.29
C ARG A 184 -17.99 6.53 14.98
N LEU A 185 -16.96 6.11 14.24
CA LEU A 185 -15.64 5.79 14.78
C LEU A 185 -14.87 7.07 15.17
N HIS A 186 -14.92 8.11 14.33
CA HIS A 186 -14.05 9.29 14.43
C HIS A 186 -14.79 10.63 14.53
N GLY A 187 -16.12 10.62 14.60
CA GLY A 187 -16.94 11.83 14.54
C GLY A 187 -16.90 12.52 13.16
N LEU A 188 -17.39 13.76 13.09
CA LEU A 188 -17.41 14.54 11.84
C LEU A 188 -16.01 14.85 11.28
N ASN A 189 -14.96 14.75 12.11
CA ASN A 189 -13.59 14.93 11.67
C ASN A 189 -13.10 13.77 10.77
N GLY A 190 -13.65 12.56 10.93
CA GLY A 190 -13.34 11.41 10.08
C GLY A 190 -13.81 11.57 8.62
N LEU A 191 -14.73 12.50 8.36
CA LEU A 191 -15.28 12.76 7.02
C LEU A 191 -14.44 13.75 6.20
N LYS A 192 -13.44 14.41 6.81
CA LYS A 192 -12.53 15.30 6.09
C LYS A 192 -11.53 14.47 5.28
N PRO A 193 -11.20 14.87 4.03
CA PRO A 193 -10.14 14.24 3.28
C PRO A 193 -8.83 14.26 4.09
N ARG A 194 -8.24 13.09 4.31
CA ARG A 194 -6.97 12.95 5.07
C ARG A 194 -5.74 13.36 4.24
N ARG A 195 -5.88 13.50 2.91
CA ARG A 195 -4.87 14.08 2.02
C ARG A 195 -5.44 15.36 1.38
N ALA A 196 -4.62 16.40 1.30
CA ALA A 196 -4.92 17.54 0.44
C ALA A 196 -4.96 17.04 -1.01
N GLN A 197 -6.05 17.33 -1.73
CA GLN A 197 -6.08 17.14 -3.17
C GLN A 197 -5.28 18.30 -3.77
N SER A 198 -4.09 18.02 -4.28
CA SER A 198 -3.31 18.92 -5.14
C SER A 198 -3.89 18.94 -6.54
#